data_AF-A0A965V838-F1
#
_entry.id   AF-A0A965V838-F1
#
_cell.length_a   1.000
_cell.length_b   1.000
_cell.length_c   1.000
_cell.angle_alpha   90.00
_cell.angle_beta   90.00
_cell.angle_gamma   90.00
#
_symmetry.space_group_name_H-M   'P 1'
#
loop_
_entity.id
_entity.type
_entity.pdbx_description
1 polymer ?
#
loop_
_entity_poly.entity_id
_entity_poly.type
_entity_poly.pdbx_seq_one_letter_code
_entity_poly.pdbx_strand_id
1 'polypeptide(L)'
;MKRLLKYLGQKIEDVFVWSSGANKDILSAVPMEKNKYFGIGGTIIFTALMASFAGGYAFFTAFKSVYLSVPFGIFWGMLIFNLDRYIVASFGVGDGKKTISKQEWIEAAPRLAMAIVLGFVISTPLELKLFEKEINAEINTKISAVQNRIIKSSTQDAQIISMTKERNDLDSAIYSRNTILKQKLDDYNLAVKDKNDEWNTGKFSGKPGRGEYYDGLV
;
A
#
# COMPACT_ATOMS: atom_id res chain seq x y z
N MET A 1 -11.59 -16.58 47.60
CA MET A 1 -11.71 -16.58 46.13
C MET A 1 -13.16 -16.44 45.63
N LYS A 2 -14.12 -17.30 46.04
CA LYS A 2 -15.53 -17.24 45.60
C LYS A 2 -16.26 -15.91 45.91
N ARG A 3 -15.99 -15.27 47.07
CA ARG A 3 -16.55 -13.94 47.42
C ARG A 3 -16.01 -12.80 46.54
N LEU A 4 -14.73 -12.84 46.19
CA LEU A 4 -14.10 -11.85 45.29
C LEU A 4 -14.67 -11.95 43.88
N LEU A 5 -14.83 -13.16 43.35
CA LEU A 5 -15.46 -13.40 42.04
C LEU A 5 -16.91 -12.92 42.02
N LYS A 6 -17.69 -13.17 43.08
CA LYS A 6 -19.08 -12.71 43.19
C LYS A 6 -19.18 -11.18 43.25
N TYR A 7 -18.28 -10.53 43.99
CA TYR A 7 -18.20 -9.07 44.08
C TYR A 7 -17.81 -8.43 42.75
N LEU A 8 -16.86 -9.04 42.02
CA LEU A 8 -16.46 -8.57 40.70
C LEU A 8 -17.61 -8.70 39.69
N GLY A 9 -18.32 -9.83 39.71
CA GLY A 9 -19.47 -10.06 38.84
C GLY A 9 -20.59 -9.05 39.07
N GLN A 10 -20.89 -8.71 40.33
CA GLN A 10 -21.89 -7.69 40.66
C GLN A 10 -21.51 -6.30 40.16
N LYS A 11 -20.24 -5.89 40.30
CA LYS A 11 -19.77 -4.60 39.76
C LYS A 11 -19.86 -4.52 38.24
N ILE A 12 -19.54 -5.61 37.53
CA ILE A 12 -19.64 -5.66 36.07
C ILE A 12 -21.10 -5.53 35.65
N GLU A 13 -22.00 -6.27 36.30
CA GLU A 13 -23.44 -6.17 36.08
C GLU A 13 -23.95 -4.75 36.30
N ASP A 14 -23.50 -4.09 37.36
CA ASP A 14 -23.86 -2.71 37.69
C ASP A 14 -23.36 -1.69 36.66
N VAL A 15 -22.19 -1.91 36.06
CA VAL A 15 -21.65 -1.06 34.98
C VAL A 15 -22.45 -1.26 33.69
N PHE A 16 -22.79 -2.50 33.35
CA PHE A 16 -23.58 -2.81 32.16
C PHE A 16 -24.99 -2.22 32.28
N VAL A 17 -25.66 -2.44 33.41
CA VAL A 17 -26.98 -1.84 33.68
C VAL A 17 -26.90 -0.31 33.67
N TRP A 18 -25.86 0.30 34.26
CA TRP A 18 -25.70 1.76 34.22
C TRP A 18 -25.52 2.30 32.78
N SER A 19 -24.78 1.57 31.95
CA SER A 19 -24.55 1.93 30.55
C SER A 19 -25.83 1.90 29.72
N SER A 20 -26.83 1.09 30.11
CA SER A 20 -28.15 1.06 29.46
C SER A 20 -29.01 2.30 29.72
N GLY A 21 -28.59 3.20 30.61
CA GLY A 21 -29.38 4.38 30.99
C GLY A 21 -30.53 4.09 31.98
N ALA A 22 -30.68 2.84 32.45
CA ALA A 22 -31.71 2.46 33.41
C ALA A 22 -31.47 2.99 34.82
N ASN A 23 -32.56 3.31 35.53
CA ASN A 23 -32.50 3.62 36.95
C ASN A 23 -32.33 2.33 37.77
N LYS A 24 -31.19 2.22 38.47
CA LYS A 24 -30.83 1.04 39.27
C LYS A 24 -31.79 0.78 40.43
N ASP A 25 -32.33 1.83 41.03
CA ASP A 25 -33.22 1.71 42.18
C ASP A 25 -34.55 1.07 41.77
N ILE A 26 -35.08 1.48 40.62
CA ILE A 26 -36.30 0.90 40.03
C ILE A 26 -36.05 -0.54 39.56
N LEU A 27 -34.90 -0.80 38.93
CA LEU A 27 -34.58 -2.12 38.42
C LEU A 27 -34.31 -3.15 39.53
N SER A 28 -33.89 -2.70 40.72
CA SER A 28 -33.72 -3.56 41.89
C SER A 28 -35.04 -4.17 42.37
N ALA A 29 -36.17 -3.50 42.12
CA ALA A 29 -37.51 -3.99 42.45
C ALA A 29 -38.05 -5.03 41.45
N VAL A 30 -37.47 -5.11 40.24
CA VAL A 30 -37.94 -6.01 39.16
C VAL A 30 -36.77 -6.83 38.59
N PRO A 31 -36.35 -7.92 39.27
CA PRO A 31 -35.18 -8.70 38.88
C PRO A 31 -35.31 -9.40 37.51
N MET A 32 -36.54 -9.61 37.03
CA MET A 32 -36.80 -10.26 35.73
C MET A 32 -36.35 -9.39 34.54
N GLU A 33 -36.48 -8.06 34.64
CA GLU A 33 -36.10 -7.13 33.58
C GLU A 33 -34.59 -6.82 33.59
N LYS A 34 -33.88 -7.16 34.68
CA LYS A 34 -32.45 -6.86 34.84
C LYS A 34 -31.59 -7.45 33.71
N ASN A 35 -31.90 -8.68 33.27
CA ASN A 35 -31.18 -9.32 32.16
C ASN A 35 -31.36 -8.59 30.82
N LYS A 36 -32.53 -7.97 30.58
CA LYS A 36 -32.79 -7.19 29.36
C LYS A 36 -31.90 -5.95 29.32
N TYR A 37 -31.88 -5.18 30.41
CA TYR A 37 -31.05 -3.98 30.54
C TYR A 37 -29.55 -4.28 30.58
N PHE A 38 -29.16 -5.41 31.18
CA PHE A 38 -27.78 -5.90 31.11
C PHE A 38 -27.35 -6.18 29.65
N GLY A 39 -28.23 -6.81 28.85
CA GLY A 39 -27.99 -7.04 27.43
C GLY A 39 -27.86 -5.74 26.63
N ILE A 40 -28.79 -4.81 26.83
CA ILE A 40 -28.78 -3.49 26.16
C ILE A 40 -27.48 -2.74 26.47
N GLY A 41 -27.14 -2.62 27.76
CA GLY A 41 -25.91 -1.97 28.20
C GLY A 41 -24.64 -2.66 27.70
N GLY A 42 -24.66 -4.00 27.58
CA GLY A 42 -23.59 -4.76 26.96
C GLY A 42 -23.35 -4.35 25.50
N THR A 43 -24.42 -4.21 24.71
CA THR A 43 -24.26 -3.80 23.29
C THR A 43 -23.60 -2.43 23.17
N ILE A 44 -23.97 -1.46 24.02
CA ILE A 44 -23.39 -0.10 24.03
C ILE A 44 -21.91 -0.14 24.38
N ILE A 45 -21.52 -0.89 25.42
CA ILE A 45 -20.11 -1.02 25.83
C ILE A 45 -19.27 -1.68 24.73
N PHE A 46 -19.77 -2.76 24.12
CA PHE A 46 -19.04 -3.44 23.05
C PHE A 46 -18.89 -2.55 21.80
N THR A 47 -19.94 -1.79 21.44
CA THR A 47 -19.87 -0.81 20.36
C THR A 47 -18.85 0.28 20.65
N ALA A 48 -18.83 0.83 21.87
CA ALA A 48 -17.84 1.82 22.28
C ALA A 48 -16.41 1.29 22.26
N LEU A 49 -16.21 0.04 22.69
CA LEU A 49 -14.91 -0.63 22.69
C LEU A 49 -14.39 -0.88 21.27
N MET A 50 -15.26 -1.37 20.37
CA MET A 50 -14.91 -1.52 18.96
C MET A 50 -14.61 -0.16 18.31
N ALA A 51 -15.38 0.88 18.63
CA ALA A 51 -15.13 2.23 18.16
C ALA A 51 -13.80 2.79 18.67
N SER A 52 -13.42 2.51 19.92
CA SER A 52 -12.11 2.90 20.45
C SER A 52 -10.96 2.28 19.65
N PHE A 53 -11.05 0.98 19.32
CA PHE A 53 -10.03 0.31 18.51
C PHE A 53 -10.00 0.82 17.07
N ALA A 54 -11.17 1.01 16.45
CA ALA A 54 -11.25 1.55 15.10
C ALA A 54 -10.70 2.99 15.01
N GLY A 55 -11.12 3.87 15.92
CA GLY A 55 -10.64 5.25 16.00
C GLY A 55 -9.16 5.35 16.31
N GLY A 56 -8.66 4.54 17.25
CA GLY A 56 -7.24 4.46 17.57
C GLY A 56 -6.40 3.98 16.39
N TYR A 57 -6.84 2.93 15.68
CA TYR A 57 -6.16 2.42 14.50
C TYR A 57 -6.16 3.42 13.33
N ALA A 58 -7.28 4.11 13.10
CA ALA A 58 -7.39 5.15 12.09
C ALA A 58 -6.43 6.31 12.38
N PHE A 59 -6.39 6.79 13.63
CA PHE A 59 -5.50 7.87 14.04
C PHE A 59 -4.03 7.46 13.98
N PHE A 60 -3.71 6.22 14.36
CA PHE A 60 -2.38 5.64 14.17
C PHE A 60 -1.97 5.58 12.70
N THR A 61 -2.90 5.21 11.81
CA THR A 61 -2.62 5.13 10.37
C THR A 61 -2.34 6.51 9.78
N ALA A 62 -3.06 7.54 10.23
CA ALA A 62 -2.89 8.92 9.78
C ALA A 62 -1.61 9.58 10.29
N PHE A 63 -1.30 9.48 11.59
CA PHE A 63 -0.21 10.22 12.23
C PHE A 63 1.03 9.37 12.53
N LYS A 64 0.98 8.06 12.31
CA LYS A 64 2.07 7.10 12.58
C LYS A 64 2.61 7.15 14.01
N SER A 65 1.82 7.66 14.96
CA SER A 65 2.22 7.86 16.35
C SER A 65 1.29 7.10 17.30
N VAL A 66 1.87 6.18 18.08
CA VAL A 66 1.15 5.41 19.11
C VAL A 66 0.75 6.31 20.28
N TYR A 67 1.60 7.28 20.63
CA TYR A 67 1.37 8.18 21.75
C TYR A 67 0.12 9.05 21.56
N LEU A 68 -0.22 9.41 20.32
CA LEU A 68 -1.42 10.17 20.01
C LEU A 68 -2.64 9.26 19.76
N SER A 69 -2.43 8.05 19.25
CA SER A 69 -3.53 7.16 18.87
C SER A 69 -4.28 6.56 20.06
N VAL A 70 -3.57 6.22 21.15
CA VAL A 70 -4.18 5.64 22.36
C VAL A 70 -5.16 6.61 23.05
N PRO A 71 -4.77 7.85 23.43
CA PRO A 71 -5.70 8.78 24.06
C PRO A 71 -6.85 9.17 23.12
N PHE A 72 -6.57 9.30 21.81
CA PHE A 72 -7.61 9.58 20.84
C PHE A 72 -8.62 8.42 20.72
N GLY A 73 -8.15 7.17 20.66
CA GLY A 73 -9.02 6.00 20.63
C GLY A 73 -9.93 5.92 21.86
N ILE A 74 -9.40 6.18 23.06
CA ILE A 74 -10.20 6.23 24.29
C ILE A 74 -11.25 7.35 24.22
N PHE A 75 -10.83 8.56 23.82
CA PHE A 75 -11.74 9.70 23.65
C PHE A 75 -12.85 9.40 22.64
N TRP A 76 -12.51 8.80 21.51
CA TRP A 76 -13.46 8.44 20.47
C TRP A 76 -14.46 7.38 20.93
N GLY A 77 -14.00 6.36 21.64
CA GLY A 77 -14.90 5.36 22.24
C GLY A 77 -15.81 5.95 23.31
N MET A 78 -15.32 6.90 24.12
CA MET A 78 -16.17 7.63 25.08
C MET A 78 -17.23 8.48 24.36
N LEU A 79 -16.89 9.09 23.23
CA LEU A 79 -17.83 9.86 22.42
C LEU A 79 -18.95 8.96 21.88
N ILE A 80 -18.60 7.82 21.28
CA ILE A 80 -19.59 6.86 20.78
C ILE A 80 -20.41 6.26 21.92
N PHE A 81 -19.79 5.94 23.05
CA PHE A 81 -20.48 5.49 24.26
C PHE A 81 -21.52 6.50 24.73
N ASN A 82 -21.16 7.78 24.77
CA ASN A 82 -22.06 8.85 25.20
C ASN A 82 -23.25 9.01 24.25
N LEU A 83 -23.00 8.97 22.93
CA LEU A 83 -24.03 9.13 21.91
C LEU A 83 -24.99 7.93 21.87
N ASP A 84 -24.48 6.69 21.86
CA ASP A 84 -25.31 5.49 21.83
C ASP A 84 -26.14 5.36 23.13
N ARG A 85 -25.55 5.71 24.29
CA ARG A 85 -26.28 5.82 25.56
C ARG A 85 -27.36 6.90 25.53
N TYR A 86 -27.08 8.07 24.96
CA TYR A 86 -28.06 9.15 24.87
C TYR A 86 -29.26 8.75 24.00
N ILE A 87 -29.02 8.08 22.87
CA ILE A 87 -30.08 7.58 21.99
C ILE A 87 -30.94 6.56 22.75
N VAL A 88 -30.34 5.54 23.35
CA VAL A 88 -31.08 4.51 24.10
C VAL A 88 -31.85 5.08 25.30
N ALA A 89 -31.27 6.06 26.00
CA ALA A 89 -31.93 6.72 27.13
C ALA A 89 -33.07 7.67 26.70
N SER A 90 -32.98 8.29 25.52
CA SER A 90 -33.96 9.27 25.05
C SER A 90 -35.21 8.64 24.43
N PHE A 91 -35.06 7.47 23.79
CA PHE A 91 -36.18 6.88 23.03
C PHE A 91 -37.00 5.84 23.79
N GLY A 92 -36.52 5.40 24.97
CA GLY A 92 -37.33 4.70 25.96
C GLY A 92 -37.69 3.25 25.57
N VAL A 93 -37.33 2.31 26.44
CA VAL A 93 -37.48 0.87 26.19
C VAL A 93 -38.90 0.51 25.75
N GLY A 94 -39.00 -0.03 24.52
CA GLY A 94 -40.22 -0.49 23.86
C GLY A 94 -41.19 -1.25 24.76
N ASP A 95 -42.46 -1.16 24.38
CA ASP A 95 -43.73 -1.39 25.07
C ASP A 95 -43.98 -2.81 25.65
N GLY A 96 -42.93 -3.58 25.93
CA GLY A 96 -42.96 -4.83 26.69
C GLY A 96 -43.64 -6.00 25.96
N LYS A 97 -44.06 -5.80 24.71
CA LYS A 97 -44.71 -6.81 23.88
C LYS A 97 -43.67 -7.65 23.16
N LYS A 98 -43.95 -8.95 22.99
CA LYS A 98 -43.06 -9.90 22.29
C LYS A 98 -43.05 -9.72 20.76
N THR A 99 -43.81 -8.76 20.23
CA THR A 99 -43.97 -8.52 18.79
C THR A 99 -43.21 -7.28 18.40
N ILE A 100 -42.40 -7.35 17.34
CA ILE A 100 -41.72 -6.18 16.77
C ILE A 100 -42.77 -5.15 16.35
N SER A 101 -42.83 -4.02 17.06
CA SER A 101 -43.75 -2.93 16.76
C SER A 101 -43.13 -1.98 15.74
N LYS A 102 -43.96 -1.29 14.93
CA LYS A 102 -43.49 -0.22 14.03
C LYS A 102 -42.74 0.89 14.79
N GLN A 103 -43.04 1.04 16.07
CA GLN A 103 -42.41 2.01 16.96
C GLN A 103 -40.97 1.64 17.31
N GLU A 104 -40.66 0.34 17.50
CA GLU A 104 -39.30 -0.14 17.75
C GLU A 104 -38.38 0.03 16.52
N TRP A 105 -38.94 -0.09 15.31
CA TRP A 105 -38.21 0.22 14.07
C TRP A 105 -37.84 1.70 13.95
N ILE A 106 -38.75 2.59 14.35
CA ILE A 106 -38.52 4.03 14.37
C ILE A 106 -37.51 4.41 15.46
N GLU A 107 -37.54 3.73 16.60
CA GLU A 107 -36.57 3.87 17.69
C GLU A 107 -35.16 3.40 17.29
N ALA A 108 -35.06 2.33 16.50
CA ALA A 108 -33.77 1.83 15.99
C ALA A 108 -33.24 2.60 14.76
N ALA A 109 -34.08 3.37 14.07
CA ALA A 109 -33.73 4.05 12.82
C ALA A 109 -32.57 5.07 12.94
N PRO A 110 -32.50 5.93 13.98
CA PRO A 110 -31.39 6.88 14.13
C PRO A 110 -30.05 6.15 14.28
N ARG A 111 -30.04 5.03 15.02
CA ARG A 111 -28.84 4.20 15.22
C ARG A 111 -28.38 3.56 13.91
N LEU A 112 -29.32 3.04 13.12
CA LEU A 112 -29.04 2.44 11.81
C LEU A 112 -28.52 3.49 10.82
N ALA A 113 -29.12 4.68 10.76
CA ALA A 113 -28.66 5.77 9.92
C ALA A 113 -27.23 6.19 10.26
N MET A 114 -26.93 6.36 11.55
CA MET A 114 -25.57 6.66 12.01
C MET A 114 -24.57 5.56 11.63
N ALA A 115 -24.94 4.29 11.78
CA ALA A 115 -24.08 3.17 11.41
C ALA A 115 -23.77 3.13 9.91
N ILE A 116 -24.75 3.44 9.04
CA ILE A 116 -24.55 3.52 7.59
C ILE A 116 -23.59 4.65 7.24
N VAL A 117 -23.80 5.84 7.80
CA VAL A 117 -22.94 7.01 7.55
C VAL A 117 -21.50 6.73 8.01
N LEU A 118 -21.32 6.21 9.22
CA LEU A 118 -19.99 5.85 9.73
C LEU A 118 -19.36 4.73 8.93
N GLY A 119 -20.13 3.73 8.50
CA GLY A 119 -19.65 2.64 7.65
C GLY A 119 -19.07 3.14 6.33
N PHE A 120 -19.78 4.06 5.66
CA PHE A 120 -19.31 4.67 4.42
C PHE A 120 -18.04 5.52 4.63
N VAL A 121 -18.03 6.37 5.65
CA VAL A 121 -16.88 7.25 5.96
C VAL A 121 -15.64 6.43 6.32
N ILE A 122 -15.79 5.31 7.03
CA ILE A 122 -14.68 4.46 7.45
C ILE A 122 -14.25 3.51 6.31
N SER A 123 -15.15 3.08 5.42
CA SER A 123 -14.80 2.11 4.37
C SER A 123 -13.83 2.69 3.34
N THR A 124 -14.01 3.94 2.92
CA THR A 124 -13.18 4.56 1.87
C THR A 124 -11.67 4.56 2.18
N PRO A 125 -11.19 5.03 3.36
CA PRO A 125 -9.76 4.99 3.65
C PRO A 125 -9.23 3.56 3.83
N LEU A 126 -10.03 2.64 4.39
CA LEU A 126 -9.63 1.24 4.55
C LEU A 126 -9.51 0.53 3.20
N GLU A 127 -10.44 0.76 2.28
CA GLU A 127 -10.43 0.25 0.92
C GLU A 127 -9.17 0.72 0.18
N LEU A 128 -8.90 2.02 0.19
CA LEU A 128 -7.70 2.58 -0.44
C LEU A 128 -6.41 2.02 0.16
N LYS A 129 -6.38 1.76 1.48
CA LYS A 129 -5.21 1.21 2.15
C LYS A 129 -5.02 -0.29 1.87
N LEU A 130 -6.11 -1.05 1.81
CA LEU A 130 -6.10 -2.47 1.51
C LEU A 130 -5.64 -2.72 0.07
N PHE A 131 -6.09 -1.89 -0.88
CA PHE A 131 -5.77 -2.01 -2.30
C PHE A 131 -4.59 -1.15 -2.75
N GLU A 132 -3.84 -0.55 -1.82
CA GLU A 132 -2.72 0.35 -2.16
C GLU A 132 -1.71 -0.34 -3.09
N LYS A 133 -1.42 -1.63 -2.86
CA LYS A 133 -0.47 -2.39 -3.67
C LYS A 133 -0.99 -2.62 -5.09
N GLU A 134 -2.24 -3.06 -5.22
CA GLU A 134 -2.91 -3.30 -6.50
C GLU A 134 -3.06 -2.00 -7.29
N ILE A 135 -3.46 -0.91 -6.64
CA ILE A 135 -3.56 0.42 -7.25
C ILE A 135 -2.20 0.85 -7.79
N ASN A 136 -1.13 0.72 -7.00
CA ASN A 136 0.22 1.08 -7.43
C ASN A 136 0.72 0.19 -8.59
N ALA A 137 0.41 -1.11 -8.58
CA ALA A 137 0.77 -2.03 -9.66
C ALA A 137 0.05 -1.66 -10.97
N GLU A 138 -1.23 -1.33 -10.89
CA GLU A 138 -2.02 -0.89 -12.04
C GLU A 138 -1.51 0.45 -12.59
N ILE A 139 -1.18 1.41 -11.70
CA ILE A 139 -0.57 2.70 -12.08
C ILE A 139 0.75 2.46 -12.83
N ASN A 140 1.65 1.64 -12.30
CA ASN A 140 2.93 1.35 -12.94
C ASN A 140 2.76 0.65 -14.30
N THR A 141 1.77 -0.24 -14.42
CA THR A 141 1.44 -0.91 -15.68
C THR A 141 0.94 0.09 -16.71
N LYS A 142 0.03 1.00 -16.33
CA LYS A 142 -0.46 2.08 -17.19
C LYS A 142 0.66 3.03 -17.63
N ILE A 143 1.55 3.43 -16.71
CA ILE A 143 2.71 4.26 -17.02
C ILE A 143 3.62 3.56 -18.04
N SER A 144 3.92 2.28 -17.83
CA SER A 144 4.77 1.49 -18.75
C SER A 144 4.13 1.32 -20.12
N ALA A 145 2.80 1.13 -20.18
CA ALA A 145 2.07 1.05 -21.43
C ALA A 145 2.09 2.38 -22.20
N VAL A 146 1.91 3.51 -21.50
CA VAL A 146 2.03 4.85 -22.10
C VAL A 146 3.46 5.11 -22.58
N GLN A 147 4.47 4.80 -21.78
CA GLN A 147 5.89 4.94 -22.16
C GLN A 147 6.21 4.13 -23.42
N ASN A 148 5.73 2.89 -23.52
CA ASN A 148 5.91 2.07 -24.71
C ASN A 148 5.19 2.63 -25.95
N ARG A 149 4.03 3.28 -25.80
CA ARG A 149 3.35 3.97 -26.90
C ARG A 149 4.15 5.18 -27.38
N ILE A 150 4.73 5.95 -26.45
CA ILE A 150 5.60 7.10 -26.77
C ILE A 150 6.84 6.61 -27.51
N ILE A 151 7.55 5.60 -26.99
CA ILE A 151 8.73 5.04 -27.66
C ILE A 151 8.38 4.52 -29.05
N LYS A 152 7.28 3.78 -29.20
CA LYS A 152 6.83 3.27 -30.51
C LYS A 152 6.53 4.38 -31.49
N SER A 153 5.82 5.43 -31.07
CA SER A 153 5.56 6.60 -31.92
C SER A 153 6.85 7.31 -32.30
N SER A 154 7.76 7.54 -31.36
CA SER A 154 9.09 8.10 -31.65
C SER A 154 9.90 7.23 -32.63
N THR A 155 9.88 5.90 -32.50
CA THR A 155 10.56 5.02 -33.47
C THR A 155 9.88 4.93 -34.83
N GLN A 156 8.60 5.29 -34.94
CA GLN A 156 7.86 5.35 -36.20
C GLN A 156 7.98 6.70 -36.90
N ASP A 157 8.52 7.72 -36.23
CA ASP A 157 8.84 8.99 -36.85
C ASP A 157 9.90 8.77 -37.94
N ALA A 158 9.57 9.15 -39.17
CA ALA A 158 10.40 8.92 -40.35
C ALA A 158 11.84 9.45 -40.17
N GLN A 159 12.01 10.52 -39.40
CA GLN A 159 13.30 11.11 -39.07
C GLN A 159 14.16 10.21 -38.15
N ILE A 160 13.56 9.53 -37.17
CA ILE A 160 14.28 8.63 -36.25
C ILE A 160 14.69 7.35 -36.97
N ILE A 161 13.86 6.85 -37.88
CA ILE A 161 14.20 5.70 -38.72
C ILE A 161 15.40 6.02 -39.61
N SER A 162 15.41 7.17 -40.28
CA SER A 162 16.55 7.57 -41.13
C SER A 162 17.83 7.75 -40.30
N MET A 163 17.75 8.42 -39.14
CA MET A 163 18.91 8.61 -38.26
C MET A 163 19.43 7.28 -37.67
N THR A 164 18.55 6.32 -37.37
CA THR A 164 18.95 4.99 -36.86
C THR A 164 19.68 4.18 -37.94
N LYS A 165 19.19 4.26 -39.19
CA LYS A 165 19.85 3.61 -40.33
C LYS A 165 21.24 4.21 -40.56
N GLU A 166 21.34 5.54 -40.60
CA GLU A 166 22.62 6.24 -40.75
C GLU A 166 23.61 5.88 -39.64
N ARG A 167 23.15 5.81 -38.38
CA ARG A 167 23.99 5.38 -37.26
C ARG A 167 24.53 3.96 -37.46
N ASN A 168 23.70 3.00 -37.86
CA ASN A 168 24.14 1.62 -38.08
C ASN A 168 25.14 1.50 -39.23
N ASP A 169 24.94 2.27 -40.29
CA ASP A 169 25.85 2.33 -41.43
C ASP A 169 27.21 2.91 -40.99
N LEU A 170 27.21 3.98 -40.18
CA LEU A 170 28.42 4.57 -39.60
C LEU A 170 29.13 3.63 -38.62
N ASP A 171 28.41 2.93 -37.74
CA ASP A 171 29.00 1.99 -36.79
C ASP A 171 29.68 0.82 -37.54
N SER A 172 29.08 0.34 -38.63
CA SER A 172 29.66 -0.69 -39.50
C SER A 172 30.92 -0.18 -40.22
N ALA A 173 30.89 1.06 -40.70
CA ALA A 173 32.04 1.72 -41.30
C ALA A 173 33.19 1.93 -40.29
N ILE A 174 32.89 2.29 -39.05
CA ILE A 174 33.88 2.43 -37.97
C ILE A 174 34.48 1.06 -37.62
N TYR A 175 33.66 0.02 -37.52
CA TYR A 175 34.13 -1.33 -37.20
C TYR A 175 35.09 -1.87 -38.27
N SER A 176 34.72 -1.74 -39.55
CA SER A 176 35.59 -2.13 -40.67
C SER A 176 36.88 -1.31 -40.69
N ARG A 177 36.81 0.02 -40.50
CA ARG A 177 37.98 0.90 -40.39
C ARG A 177 38.93 0.46 -39.28
N ASN A 178 38.40 0.16 -38.09
CA ASN A 178 39.18 -0.29 -36.94
C ASN A 178 39.82 -1.67 -37.17
N THR A 179 39.14 -2.55 -37.89
CA THR A 179 39.69 -3.86 -38.27
C THR A 179 40.89 -3.69 -39.21
N ILE A 180 40.74 -2.82 -40.23
CA ILE A 180 41.84 -2.48 -41.15
C ILE A 180 43.01 -1.84 -40.39
N LEU A 181 42.75 -0.91 -39.46
CA LEU A 181 43.79 -0.28 -38.67
C LEU A 181 44.54 -1.28 -37.78
N LYS A 182 43.84 -2.22 -37.16
CA LYS A 182 44.47 -3.30 -36.39
C LYS A 182 45.36 -4.17 -37.26
N GLN A 183 44.86 -4.58 -38.42
CA GLN A 183 45.65 -5.35 -39.38
C GLN A 183 46.93 -4.62 -39.78
N LYS A 184 46.82 -3.33 -40.16
CA LYS A 184 48.00 -2.50 -40.49
C LYS A 184 48.98 -2.37 -39.33
N LEU A 185 48.49 -2.27 -38.09
CA LEU A 185 49.33 -2.18 -36.90
C LEU A 185 50.08 -3.49 -36.64
N ASP A 186 49.40 -4.63 -36.79
CA ASP A 186 50.00 -5.95 -36.64
C ASP A 186 51.09 -6.19 -37.71
N ASP A 187 50.82 -5.81 -38.96
CA ASP A 187 51.78 -5.86 -40.06
C ASP A 187 53.00 -4.98 -39.79
N TYR A 188 52.80 -3.77 -39.27
CA TYR A 188 53.89 -2.87 -38.87
C TYR A 188 54.75 -3.48 -37.76
N ASN A 189 54.12 -4.03 -36.70
CA ASN A 189 54.84 -4.64 -35.60
C ASN A 189 55.65 -5.87 -36.06
N LEU A 190 55.10 -6.66 -36.97
CA LEU A 190 55.81 -7.78 -37.60
C LEU A 190 56.99 -7.29 -38.44
N ALA A 191 56.83 -6.21 -39.21
CA ALA A 191 57.91 -5.62 -40.00
C ALA A 191 59.06 -5.09 -39.11
N VAL A 192 58.73 -4.44 -38.00
CA VAL A 192 59.73 -3.96 -37.02
C VAL A 192 60.45 -5.15 -36.36
N LYS A 193 59.73 -6.22 -36.03
CA LYS A 193 60.31 -7.44 -35.48
C LYS A 193 61.28 -8.08 -36.47
N ASP A 194 60.85 -8.30 -37.72
CA ASP A 194 61.69 -8.88 -38.78
C ASP A 194 62.98 -8.05 -38.96
N LYS A 195 62.86 -6.70 -39.00
CA LYS A 195 64.02 -5.80 -39.08
C LYS A 195 64.99 -5.96 -37.89
N ASN A 196 64.46 -6.03 -36.67
CA ASN A 196 65.29 -6.18 -35.47
C ASN A 196 65.97 -7.55 -35.42
N ASP A 197 65.28 -8.61 -35.83
CA ASP A 197 65.84 -9.97 -35.91
C ASP A 197 66.96 -10.05 -36.95
N GLU A 198 66.81 -9.39 -38.11
CA GLU A 198 67.89 -9.26 -39.12
C GLU A 198 69.11 -8.50 -38.58
N TRP A 199 68.88 -7.38 -37.88
CA TRP A 199 69.95 -6.58 -37.28
C TRP A 199 70.74 -7.37 -36.22
N ASN A 200 70.04 -8.12 -35.36
CA ASN A 200 70.66 -8.89 -34.27
C ASN A 200 71.38 -10.15 -34.76
N THR A 201 70.95 -10.74 -35.88
CA THR A 201 71.56 -11.97 -36.42
C THR A 201 72.66 -11.73 -37.45
N GLY A 202 72.79 -10.49 -37.96
CA GLY A 202 73.80 -10.11 -38.95
C GLY A 202 73.65 -10.81 -40.30
N LYS A 203 72.49 -11.46 -40.54
CA LYS A 203 72.16 -12.19 -41.77
C LYS A 203 70.98 -11.50 -42.45
N PHE A 204 71.11 -11.23 -43.73
CA PHE A 204 69.99 -10.74 -44.55
C PHE A 204 68.97 -11.87 -44.72
N SER A 205 67.72 -11.68 -44.30
CA SER A 205 66.74 -12.77 -44.31
C SER A 205 66.22 -13.12 -45.71
N GLY A 206 66.41 -12.22 -46.69
CA GLY A 206 65.91 -12.38 -48.05
C GLY A 206 64.38 -12.32 -48.18
N LYS A 207 63.66 -12.05 -47.09
CA LYS A 207 62.21 -11.90 -47.10
C LYS A 207 61.85 -10.51 -47.68
N PRO A 208 60.83 -10.42 -48.54
CA PRO A 208 60.33 -9.13 -49.00
C PRO A 208 59.82 -8.31 -47.80
N GLY A 209 60.02 -6.99 -47.86
CA GLY A 209 59.51 -6.05 -46.85
C GLY A 209 57.98 -6.11 -46.77
N ARG A 210 57.42 -5.74 -45.61
CA ARG A 210 55.96 -5.73 -45.37
C ARG A 210 55.43 -4.29 -45.33
N GLY A 211 54.24 -4.06 -45.87
CA GLY A 211 53.52 -2.79 -45.86
C GLY A 211 52.95 -2.38 -47.23
N GLU A 212 52.09 -1.35 -47.26
CA GLU A 212 51.36 -0.92 -48.47
C GLU A 212 52.24 -0.64 -49.70
N TYR A 213 53.49 -0.21 -49.51
CA TYR A 213 54.44 0.03 -50.61
C TYR A 213 55.03 -1.26 -51.22
N TYR A 214 54.99 -2.38 -50.48
CA TYR A 214 55.51 -3.68 -50.92
C TYR A 214 54.40 -4.60 -51.44
N ASP A 215 53.18 -4.50 -50.89
CA ASP A 215 52.02 -5.30 -51.32
C ASP A 215 51.45 -4.91 -52.69
N GLY A 216 51.80 -3.72 -53.22
CA GLY A 216 51.40 -3.26 -54.56
C GLY A 216 52.37 -3.61 -55.71
N LEU A 217 53.46 -4.34 -55.41
CA LEU A 217 54.54 -4.67 -56.36
C LEU A 217 54.59 -6.16 -56.76
N VAL A 218 53.55 -6.94 -56.41
CA VAL A 218 53.38 -8.35 -56.81
C VAL A 218 52.30 -8.47 -57.89
#